data_AF-A0A7V9IDI2-F1
#
_entry.id   AF-A0A7V9IDI2-F1
#
_cell.length_a   1.000
_cell.length_b   1.000
_cell.length_c   1.000
_cell.angle_alpha   90.00
_cell.angle_beta   90.00
_cell.angle_gamma   90.00
#
_symmetry.space_group_name_H-M   'P 1'
#
loop_
_entity.id
_entity.type
_entity.pdbx_description
1 polymer ?
#
loop_
_entity_poly.entity_id
_entity_poly.type
_entity_poly.pdbx_seq_one_letter_code
_entity_poly.pdbx_strand_id
1 'polypeptide(L)' 'MIESLDPKMDDRPVERCSSCDREVTHYNTHLSPTNERKIICWECRSRDEKGFNAKRDFRRGARFGYIPR' A
#
# COMPACT_ATOMS: atom_id res chain seq x y z
N MET A 1 -9.77 23.53 -23.31
CA MET A 1 -8.87 23.76 -22.17
C MET A 1 -8.71 22.42 -21.50
N ILE A 2 -7.53 21.79 -21.58
CA ILE A 2 -7.27 20.54 -20.86
C ILE A 2 -6.78 20.97 -19.49
N GLU A 3 -7.66 20.86 -18.49
CA GLU A 3 -7.29 21.16 -17.11
C GLU A 3 -6.38 20.04 -16.62
N SER A 4 -5.10 20.36 -16.48
CA SER A 4 -4.11 19.50 -15.86
C SER A 4 -4.37 19.48 -14.34
N LEU A 5 -5.38 18.73 -13.92
CA LEU A 5 -5.57 18.42 -12.50
C LEU A 5 -4.41 17.51 -12.08
N ASP A 6 -3.44 18.08 -11.38
CA ASP A 6 -2.37 17.30 -10.77
C ASP A 6 -3.02 16.36 -9.74
N PRO A 7 -3.03 15.03 -9.97
CA PRO A 7 -3.73 14.09 -9.08
C PRO A 7 -3.10 14.05 -7.67
N LYS A 8 -1.95 14.73 -7.47
CA LYS A 8 -1.26 14.89 -6.19
C LYS A 8 -1.90 15.95 -5.29
N MET A 9 -2.76 16.80 -5.83
CA MET A 9 -3.42 17.90 -5.10
C MET A 9 -4.87 17.57 -4.71
N ASP A 10 -5.38 16.39 -5.09
CA ASP A 10 -6.68 15.89 -4.64
C ASP A 10 -6.64 15.60 -3.14
N ASP A 11 -7.59 16.17 -2.39
CA ASP A 11 -7.86 15.85 -0.99
C ASP A 11 -8.53 14.48 -0.93
N ARG A 12 -7.71 13.43 -1.07
CA ARG A 12 -8.17 12.04 -1.04
C ARG A 12 -8.46 11.64 0.42
N PRO A 13 -9.52 10.85 0.66
CA PRO A 13 -9.81 10.35 1.99
C PRO A 13 -8.61 9.57 2.55
N VAL A 14 -8.39 9.70 3.86
CA VAL A 14 -7.36 8.91 4.55
C VAL A 14 -7.77 7.43 4.50
N GLU A 15 -6.93 6.60 3.92
CA GLU A 15 -7.19 5.17 3.75
C GLU A 15 -6.08 4.33 4.37
N ARG A 16 -6.39 3.08 4.72
CA ARG A 16 -5.41 2.17 5.34
C ARG A 16 -4.70 1.31 4.31
N CYS A 17 -3.38 1.38 4.30
CA CYS A 17 -2.54 0.55 3.43
C CYS A 17 -2.64 -0.94 3.80
N SER A 18 -2.97 -1.79 2.84
CA SER A 18 -3.05 -3.25 3.00
C SER A 18 -1.70 -3.92 3.25
N SER A 19 -0.58 -3.24 2.98
CA SER A 19 0.78 -3.76 3.15
C SER A 19 1.41 -3.40 4.50
N CYS A 20 1.36 -2.12 4.90
CA CYS A 20 2.00 -1.64 6.13
C CYS A 20 1.03 -1.19 7.23
N ASP A 21 -0.29 -1.26 6.99
CA ASP A 21 -1.36 -0.88 7.93
C ASP A 21 -1.42 0.58 8.37
N ARG A 22 -0.56 1.43 7.80
CA ARG A 22 -0.57 2.87 8.04
C ARG A 22 -1.77 3.53 7.36
N GLU A 23 -2.34 4.50 8.06
CA GLU A 23 -3.27 5.47 7.49
C GLU A 23 -2.49 6.46 6.63
N VAL A 24 -2.91 6.61 5.37
CA VAL A 24 -2.20 7.42 4.38
C VAL A 24 -3.19 8.16 3.51
N THR A 25 -2.79 9.36 3.09
CA THR A 25 -3.50 10.15 2.06
C THR A 25 -2.96 9.88 0.65
N HIS A 26 -1.74 9.34 0.56
CA HIS A 26 -1.05 9.06 -0.69
C HIS A 26 -0.96 7.55 -0.94
N TYR A 27 -1.88 7.04 -1.75
CA TYR A 27 -2.00 5.62 -2.05
C TYR A 27 -2.46 5.36 -3.48
N ASN A 28 -2.19 4.13 -3.94
CA ASN A 28 -2.71 3.56 -5.18
C ASN A 28 -3.72 2.46 -4.85
N THR A 29 -4.80 2.40 -5.63
CA THR A 29 -5.79 1.33 -5.52
C THR A 29 -5.51 0.27 -6.57
N HIS A 30 -5.24 -0.95 -6.13
CA HIS A 30 -5.04 -2.12 -6.98
C HIS A 30 -6.31 -2.95 -6.99
N LEU A 31 -6.80 -3.31 -8.18
CA LEU A 31 -7.88 -4.28 -8.33
C LEU A 31 -7.32 -5.67 -8.60
N SER A 32 -7.77 -6.65 -7.82
CA SER A 32 -7.50 -8.07 -8.11
C SER A 32 -8.42 -8.57 -9.24
N PRO A 33 -8.09 -9.72 -9.86
CA PRO A 33 -9.00 -10.42 -10.78
C PRO A 33 -10.33 -10.84 -10.15
N THR A 34 -10.37 -10.99 -8.81
CA THR A 34 -11.59 -11.26 -8.03
C THR A 34 -12.37 -9.99 -7.66
N ASN A 35 -11.99 -8.84 -8.21
CA ASN A 35 -12.58 -7.53 -7.95
C ASN A 35 -12.37 -7.03 -6.50
N GLU A 36 -11.39 -7.56 -5.79
CA GLU A 36 -10.98 -7.05 -4.48
C GLU A 36 -10.09 -5.83 -4.65
N ARG A 37 -10.45 -4.75 -3.97
CA ARG A 37 -9.66 -3.52 -3.93
C ARG A 37 -8.62 -3.61 -2.82
N LYS A 38 -7.36 -3.41 -3.18
CA LYS A 38 -6.23 -3.35 -2.25
C LYS A 38 -5.61 -1.96 -2.31
N ILE A 39 -5.51 -1.31 -1.17
CA ILE A 39 -4.93 0.02 -1.06
C ILE A 39 -3.46 -0.13 -0.71
N ILE A 40 -2.57 0.39 -1.54
CA ILE A 40 -1.11 0.32 -1.31
C ILE A 40 -0.54 1.73 -1.26
N CYS A 41 0.09 2.08 -0.14
CA CYS A 41 0.74 3.38 0.00
C CYS A 41 1.97 3.49 -0.91
N TRP A 42 2.33 4.72 -1.27
CA TRP A 42 3.47 4.97 -2.15
C TRP A 42 4.81 4.51 -1.56
N GLU A 43 4.99 4.55 -0.23
CA GLU A 43 6.19 4.01 0.40
C GLU A 43 6.35 2.50 0.14
N CYS A 44 5.27 1.73 0.30
CA CYS A 44 5.27 0.30 0.03
C CYS A 44 5.48 0.02 -1.47
N ARG A 45 4.84 0.81 -2.32
CA ARG A 45 5.00 0.71 -3.77
C ARG A 45 6.44 0.99 -4.20
N SER A 46 7.05 2.05 -3.67
CA SER A 46 8.44 2.40 -3.97
C SER A 46 9.42 1.36 -3.46
N ARG A 47 9.16 0.74 -2.30
CA ARG A 47 9.96 -0.40 -1.80
C ARG A 47 9.88 -1.60 -2.72
N ASP A 48 8.69 -1.91 -3.24
CA ASP A 48 8.47 -3.01 -4.17
C ASP A 48 9.19 -2.76 -5.51
N GLU A 49 9.01 -1.57 -6.10
CA GLU A 49 9.66 -1.17 -7.36
C GLU A 49 11.19 -1.13 -7.28
N LYS A 50 11.74 -0.78 -6.10
CA LYS A 50 13.19 -0.80 -5.85
C LYS A 50 13.73 -2.18 -5.45
N GLY A 51 12.87 -3.20 -5.32
CA GLY A 51 13.26 -4.51 -4.80
C GLY A 51 13.77 -4.48 -3.35
N PHE A 52 13.42 -3.45 -2.57
CA PHE A 52 13.93 -3.21 -1.22
C PHE A 52 13.56 -4.33 -0.24
N ASN A 53 12.41 -4.98 -0.44
CA ASN A 53 11.94 -6.13 0.34
C ASN A 53 12.27 -7.49 -0.30
N ALA A 54 13.17 -7.56 -1.30
CA ALA A 54 13.59 -8.82 -1.92
C ALA A 54 14.50 -9.70 -1.02
N LYS A 55 14.66 -9.36 0.27
CA LYS A 55 15.23 -10.31 1.24
C LYS A 55 14.21 -11.41 1.51
N ARG A 56 14.59 -12.65 1.18
CA ARG A 56 13.83 -13.90 1.38
C ARG A 56 13.23 -14.05 2.78
N ASP A 57 13.84 -13.43 3.79
CA ASP A 57 13.45 -13.53 5.19
C ASP A 57 12.64 -12.35 5.73
N PHE A 58 12.22 -11.40 4.89
CA PHE A 58 11.34 -10.33 5.35
C PHE A 58 9.94 -10.89 5.64
N ARG A 59 9.64 -11.08 6.93
CA ARG A 59 8.33 -11.52 7.40
C ARG A 59 7.68 -10.41 8.20
N ARG A 60 6.41 -10.17 7.90
CA ARG A 60 5.53 -9.32 8.71
C ARG A 60 5.31 -10.04 10.05
N GLY A 61 5.74 -9.45 11.16
CA GLY A 61 5.35 -9.93 12.48
C GLY A 61 3.82 -10.01 12.57
N ALA A 62 3.27 -11.15 12.95
CA ALA A 62 1.83 -11.41 12.95
C ALA A 62 1.08 -10.39 13.83
N ARG A 63 -0.13 -10.00 13.42
CA ARG A 63 -0.97 -9.01 14.14
C ARG A 63 -1.41 -9.44 15.55
N PHE A 64 -1.23 -10.72 15.93
CA PHE A 64 -1.70 -11.29 17.20
C PHE A 64 -0.61 -12.05 17.98
N GLY A 65 0.66 -11.68 17.79
CA GLY A 65 1.75 -12.44 18.42
C GLY A 65 1.86 -13.87 17.88
N TYR A 66 2.93 -14.53 18.27
CA TYR A 66 3.25 -15.89 17.88
C TYR A 66 2.45 -16.89 18.74
N ILE A 67 1.61 -17.75 18.14
CA ILE A 67 1.09 -18.95 18.81
C ILE A 67 2.03 -20.12 18.43
N PRO A 68 2.79 -20.68 19.38
CA PRO A 68 3.67 -21.80 19.10
C PRO A 68 2.84 -23.05 18.76
N ARG A 69 3.31 -23.82 17.77
CA ARG A 69 3.04 -25.26 17.70
C ARG A 69 4.33 -25.99 18.00
#